data_AF-A0A2R7SXC4-F1
#
_entry.id   AF-A0A2R7SXC4-F1
#
_cell.length_a   1.000
_cell.length_b   1.000
_cell.length_c   1.000
_cell.angle_alpha   90.00
_cell.angle_beta   90.00
_cell.angle_gamma   90.00
#
_symmetry.space_group_name_H-M   'P 1'
#
loop_
_entity.id
_entity.type
_entity.pdbx_description
1 polymer ?
#
loop_
_entity_poly.entity_id
_entity_poly.type
_entity_poly.pdbx_seq_one_letter_code
_entity_poly.pdbx_strand_id
1 'polypeptide(L)'
;MSRPPNRIAPAQPTLVAVASIKGRGTATAMPHRFAQQAREQYDDGWGSLDQQVGEEHLPPATQVIEEQAKSIITSNQSPDISFDYSINPYRGCEHGCVYCFARPTHSYLNLSPGLDFETRIIAKVNAAERLRETLAGARYVPKSLVIGTATDAYQPIERSLGITRRIVEVLAECS
;
A
#
# COMPACT_ATOMS: atom_id res chain seq x y z
N MET A 1 -49.13 -16.75 25.18
CA MET A 1 -47.73 -16.65 25.67
C MET A 1 -46.83 -16.52 24.45
N SER A 2 -46.25 -15.34 24.21
CA SER A 2 -45.45 -15.06 23.01
C SER A 2 -44.02 -15.58 23.19
N ARG A 3 -43.53 -16.35 22.22
CA ARG A 3 -42.17 -16.93 22.21
C ARG A 3 -41.15 -15.79 22.10
N PRO A 4 -40.10 -15.74 22.95
CA PRO A 4 -39.12 -14.66 22.86
C PRO A 4 -38.37 -14.74 21.52
N PRO A 5 -38.00 -13.61 20.91
CA PRO A 5 -37.26 -13.60 19.66
C PRO A 5 -35.89 -14.26 19.87
N ASN A 6 -35.52 -15.13 18.94
CA ASN A 6 -34.26 -15.85 18.95
C ASN A 6 -33.12 -14.80 18.82
N ARG A 7 -32.42 -14.49 19.91
CA ARG A 7 -31.21 -13.65 19.85
C ARG A 7 -30.10 -14.49 19.22
N ILE A 8 -29.82 -14.25 17.93
CA ILE A 8 -28.62 -14.74 17.27
C ILE A 8 -27.45 -14.03 17.96
N ALA A 9 -26.67 -14.77 18.75
CA ALA A 9 -25.43 -14.24 19.29
C ALA A 9 -24.51 -13.85 18.13
N PRO A 10 -23.80 -12.71 18.19
CA PRO A 10 -22.82 -12.38 17.16
C PRO A 10 -21.82 -13.53 17.08
N ALA A 11 -21.61 -14.04 15.87
CA ALA A 11 -20.60 -15.06 15.63
C ALA A 11 -19.28 -14.57 16.22
N GLN A 12 -18.71 -15.33 17.16
CA GLN A 12 -17.38 -15.02 17.66
C GLN A 12 -16.43 -15.05 16.46
N PRO A 13 -15.60 -14.02 16.25
CA PRO A 13 -14.63 -14.06 15.18
C PRO A 13 -13.72 -15.24 15.49
N THR A 14 -13.86 -16.30 14.68
CA THR A 14 -12.89 -17.38 14.66
C THR A 14 -11.59 -16.69 14.30
N LEU A 15 -10.68 -16.59 15.27
CA LEU A 15 -9.32 -16.12 15.01
C LEU A 15 -8.66 -17.18 14.13
N VAL A 16 -8.90 -17.08 12.83
CA VAL A 16 -8.16 -17.81 11.82
C VAL A 16 -6.72 -17.38 12.03
N ALA A 17 -5.85 -18.34 12.33
CA ALA A 17 -4.41 -18.12 12.26
C ALA A 17 -4.10 -17.90 10.77
N VAL A 18 -4.16 -16.63 10.33
CA VAL A 18 -3.57 -16.25 9.06
C VAL A 18 -2.11 -16.59 9.21
N ALA A 19 -1.65 -17.65 8.55
CA ALA A 19 -0.27 -18.13 8.65
C ALA A 19 0.67 -16.92 8.55
N SER A 20 1.32 -16.55 9.65
CA SER A 20 2.10 -15.31 9.68
C SER A 20 3.29 -15.47 8.75
N ILE A 21 3.25 -14.82 7.59
CA ILE A 21 4.37 -14.82 6.67
C ILE A 21 5.47 -13.97 7.31
N LYS A 22 6.64 -14.58 7.57
CA LYS A 22 7.75 -13.88 8.20
C LYS A 22 8.15 -12.64 7.39
N GLY A 23 8.26 -11.50 8.07
CA GLY A 23 8.62 -10.21 7.46
C GLY A 23 7.47 -9.50 6.73
N ARG A 24 6.23 -9.98 6.87
CA ARG A 24 5.02 -9.42 6.25
C ARG A 24 4.00 -9.09 7.33
N GLY A 25 3.37 -7.92 7.24
CA GLY A 25 2.37 -7.51 8.22
C GLY A 25 0.96 -7.95 7.86
N THR A 26 0.75 -8.49 6.67
CA THR A 26 -0.48 -9.23 6.34
C THR A 26 -0.13 -10.49 5.58
N ALA A 27 -0.84 -11.58 5.90
CA ALA A 27 -0.71 -12.84 5.19
C ALA A 27 -1.97 -13.20 4.37
N THR A 28 -2.95 -12.30 4.28
CA THR A 28 -4.14 -12.46 3.44
C THR A 28 -4.00 -11.75 2.10
N ALA A 29 -4.28 -12.46 1.01
CA ALA A 29 -4.52 -11.88 -0.31
C ALA A 29 -6.02 -11.56 -0.45
N MET A 30 -6.52 -10.61 0.33
CA MET A 30 -7.94 -10.22 0.30
C MET A 30 -8.32 -9.67 -1.08
N PRO A 31 -9.53 -9.98 -1.60
CA PRO A 31 -10.01 -9.37 -2.83
C PRO A 31 -10.08 -7.85 -2.69
N HIS A 32 -9.72 -7.14 -3.75
CA HIS A 32 -9.80 -5.67 -3.76
C HIS A 32 -11.26 -5.20 -3.78
N ARG A 33 -11.49 -3.95 -3.34
CA ARG A 33 -12.84 -3.35 -3.19
C ARG A 33 -13.78 -3.50 -4.39
N PHE A 34 -13.24 -3.57 -5.61
CA PHE A 34 -14.02 -3.61 -6.86
C PHE A 34 -14.09 -5.00 -7.48
N ALA A 35 -13.55 -6.03 -6.82
CA ALA A 35 -13.62 -7.41 -7.29
C ALA A 35 -15.06 -7.93 -7.22
N GLN A 36 -15.55 -8.52 -8.32
CA GLN A 36 -16.86 -9.15 -8.38
C GLN A 36 -16.84 -10.61 -7.90
N GLN A 37 -15.67 -11.24 -7.92
CA GLN A 37 -15.46 -12.63 -7.55
C GLN A 37 -14.43 -12.70 -6.42
N ALA A 38 -14.74 -13.49 -5.40
CA ALA A 38 -13.80 -13.88 -4.37
C ALA A 38 -13.39 -15.34 -4.59
N ARG A 39 -12.14 -15.67 -4.28
CA ARG A 39 -11.61 -17.02 -4.28
C ARG A 39 -11.07 -17.30 -2.89
N GLU A 40 -11.40 -18.47 -2.37
CA GLU A 40 -10.91 -18.95 -1.09
C GLU A 40 -10.00 -20.15 -1.36
N GLN A 41 -8.86 -20.19 -0.68
CA GLN A 41 -8.02 -21.39 -0.70
C GLN A 41 -8.65 -22.41 0.24
N TYR A 42 -8.85 -23.62 -0.28
CA TYR A 42 -9.41 -24.74 0.45
C TYR A 42 -8.41 -25.89 0.37
N ASP A 43 -8.05 -26.45 1.53
CA ASP A 43 -7.28 -27.69 1.58
C ASP A 43 -8.22 -28.86 1.23
N ASP A 44 -8.00 -29.45 0.06
CA ASP A 44 -8.76 -30.59 -0.43
C ASP A 44 -8.27 -31.93 0.14
N GLY A 45 -7.29 -31.90 1.06
CA GLY A 45 -6.69 -33.07 1.69
C GLY A 45 -5.64 -33.75 0.83
N TRP A 46 -5.27 -33.17 -0.32
CA TRP A 46 -4.21 -33.68 -1.19
C TRP A 46 -2.87 -32.99 -0.91
N GLY A 47 -2.04 -33.67 -0.12
CA GLY A 47 -0.66 -33.31 0.16
C GLY A 47 -0.14 -34.25 1.25
N SER A 48 0.94 -34.99 1.01
CA SER A 48 1.47 -35.85 2.05
C SER A 48 2.04 -34.99 3.19
N LEU A 49 1.96 -35.47 4.43
CA LEU A 49 2.67 -34.84 5.57
C LEU A 49 4.16 -34.60 5.23
N ASP A 50 4.74 -35.48 4.41
CA ASP A 50 6.11 -35.39 3.92
C ASP A 50 6.34 -34.22 2.93
N GLN A 51 5.35 -33.85 2.12
CA GLN A 51 5.39 -32.64 1.28
C GLN A 51 5.35 -31.37 2.14
N GLN A 52 4.51 -31.35 3.18
CA GLN A 52 4.38 -30.18 4.07
C GLN A 52 5.63 -29.93 4.93
N VAL A 53 6.39 -30.96 5.29
CA VAL A 53 7.62 -30.85 6.08
C VAL A 53 8.84 -30.47 5.22
N GLY A 54 8.83 -30.81 3.92
CA GLY A 54 9.93 -30.53 3.00
C GLY A 54 9.88 -29.17 2.29
N GLU A 55 8.72 -28.51 2.25
CA GLU A 55 8.54 -27.24 1.56
C GLU A 55 8.88 -26.04 2.46
N GLU A 56 10.13 -25.56 2.37
CA GLU A 56 10.48 -24.21 2.84
C GLU A 56 9.69 -23.17 2.03
N HIS A 57 8.60 -22.68 2.61
CA HIS A 57 7.82 -21.59 2.03
C HIS A 57 8.55 -20.26 2.22
N LEU A 58 9.32 -19.85 1.22
CA LEU A 58 9.93 -18.52 1.18
C LEU A 58 8.84 -17.44 1.16
N PRO A 59 9.01 -16.33 1.89
CA PRO A 59 8.08 -15.22 1.82
C PRO A 59 8.06 -14.66 0.39
N PRO A 60 6.90 -14.21 -0.11
CA PRO A 60 6.78 -13.63 -1.44
C PRO A 60 7.72 -12.44 -1.57
N ALA A 61 8.49 -12.42 -2.66
CA ALA A 61 9.43 -11.34 -2.95
C ALA A 61 8.68 -10.04 -3.26
N THR A 62 9.26 -8.92 -2.85
CA THR A 62 8.76 -7.60 -3.23
C THR A 62 9.00 -7.37 -4.73
N GLN A 63 7.95 -6.99 -5.46
CA GLN A 63 7.97 -6.61 -6.86
C GLN A 63 7.83 -5.10 -6.96
N VAL A 64 8.69 -4.49 -7.76
CA VAL A 64 8.66 -3.05 -8.05
C VAL A 64 8.08 -2.84 -9.44
N ILE A 65 7.04 -2.02 -9.52
CA ILE A 65 6.37 -1.65 -10.77
C ILE A 65 6.69 -0.18 -11.02
N GLU A 66 7.42 0.10 -12.09
CA GLU A 66 7.72 1.48 -12.45
C GLU A 66 6.48 2.15 -13.08
N GLU A 67 6.16 3.36 -12.62
CA GLU A 67 5.08 4.19 -13.13
C GLU A 67 5.63 5.52 -13.64
N GLN A 68 5.21 5.90 -14.84
CA GLN A 68 5.34 7.25 -15.35
C GLN A 68 4.13 8.08 -14.89
N ALA A 69 4.28 8.80 -13.78
CA ALA A 69 3.22 9.61 -13.22
C ALA A 69 2.87 10.80 -14.14
N LYS A 70 1.57 11.11 -14.24
CA LYS A 70 1.08 12.32 -14.95
C LYS A 70 1.26 13.59 -14.13
N SER A 71 1.10 13.46 -12.80
CA SER A 71 1.33 14.52 -11.83
C SER A 71 1.92 13.91 -10.55
N ILE A 72 2.66 14.72 -9.79
CA ILE A 72 3.30 14.27 -8.55
C ILE A 72 2.78 14.98 -7.29
N ILE A 73 2.31 16.23 -7.43
CA ILE A 73 1.69 16.99 -6.35
C ILE A 73 0.21 16.66 -6.29
N THR A 74 -0.26 16.29 -5.10
CA THR A 74 -1.68 16.12 -4.78
C THR A 74 -2.10 17.19 -3.78
N SER A 75 -3.17 17.92 -4.08
CA SER A 75 -3.80 18.86 -3.15
C SER A 75 -4.82 18.19 -2.25
N ASN A 76 -5.01 18.73 -1.04
CA ASN A 76 -6.13 18.38 -0.18
C ASN A 76 -6.89 19.64 0.26
N GLN A 77 -8.07 19.44 0.85
CA GLN A 77 -8.95 20.51 1.35
C GLN A 77 -9.46 20.19 2.76
N SER A 78 -8.79 19.27 3.47
CA SER A 78 -9.26 18.86 4.80
C SER A 78 -8.88 19.95 5.82
N PRO A 79 -9.84 20.42 6.63
CA PRO A 79 -9.55 21.41 7.67
C PRO A 79 -8.71 20.83 8.82
N ASP A 80 -8.55 19.50 8.87
CA ASP A 80 -7.92 18.77 9.97
C ASP A 80 -6.41 18.54 9.76
N ILE A 81 -5.86 18.91 8.59
CA ILE A 81 -4.45 18.74 8.25
C ILE A 81 -3.80 20.07 7.87
N SER A 82 -2.57 20.27 8.33
CA SER A 82 -1.86 21.56 8.27
C SER A 82 -1.11 21.83 6.97
N PHE A 83 -1.16 20.91 6.00
CA PHE A 83 -0.47 21.03 4.72
C PHE A 83 -1.48 21.11 3.57
N ASP A 84 -1.13 21.83 2.50
CA ASP A 84 -1.98 21.94 1.31
C ASP A 84 -1.66 20.86 0.29
N TYR A 85 -0.37 20.56 0.13
CA TYR A 85 0.16 19.69 -0.89
C TYR A 85 0.86 18.48 -0.29
N SER A 86 0.78 17.37 -1.02
CA SER A 86 1.52 16.16 -0.69
C SER A 86 2.19 15.56 -1.91
N ILE A 87 3.32 14.91 -1.68
CA ILE A 87 4.02 14.08 -2.65
C ILE A 87 4.18 12.68 -2.07
N ASN A 88 3.71 11.68 -2.80
CA ASN A 88 3.96 10.27 -2.48
C ASN A 88 4.76 9.67 -3.65
N PRO A 89 6.08 9.44 -3.47
CA PRO A 89 6.96 8.86 -4.49
C PRO A 89 6.58 7.42 -4.86
N TYR A 90 5.95 6.73 -3.91
CA TYR A 90 5.56 5.34 -4.02
C TYR A 90 4.06 5.15 -3.81
N ARG A 91 3.54 4.00 -4.25
CA ARG A 91 2.27 3.44 -3.75
C ARG A 91 2.56 2.03 -3.23
N GLY A 92 2.07 1.73 -2.04
CA GLY A 92 2.49 0.54 -1.30
C GLY A 92 3.70 0.83 -0.42
N CYS A 93 3.93 -0.01 0.57
CA CYS A 93 5.04 0.18 1.52
C CYS A 93 5.59 -1.16 1.98
N GLU A 94 6.90 -1.37 1.77
CA GLU A 94 7.58 -2.61 2.16
C GLU A 94 7.60 -2.85 3.67
N HIS A 95 7.45 -1.80 4.49
CA HIS A 95 7.31 -1.94 5.95
C HIS A 95 6.09 -2.75 6.36
N GLY A 96 5.05 -2.76 5.51
CA GLY A 96 3.93 -3.68 5.66
C GLY A 96 3.09 -3.54 6.93
N CYS A 97 3.12 -2.40 7.64
CA CYS A 97 2.38 -2.24 8.88
C CYS A 97 0.90 -2.65 8.71
N VAL A 98 0.46 -3.64 9.51
CA VAL A 98 -0.89 -4.21 9.40
C VAL A 98 -1.99 -3.16 9.57
N TYR A 99 -1.73 -2.15 10.40
CA TYR A 99 -2.63 -1.04 10.72
C TYR A 99 -2.48 0.16 9.78
N CYS A 100 -1.71 0.06 8.69
CA CYS A 100 -1.47 1.17 7.79
C CYS A 100 -2.77 1.62 7.11
N PHE A 101 -3.16 2.88 7.35
CA PHE A 101 -4.40 3.44 6.80
C PHE A 101 -4.42 3.51 5.27
N ALA A 102 -3.25 3.47 4.62
CA ALA A 102 -3.11 3.56 3.17
C ALA A 102 -3.32 2.21 2.46
N ARG A 103 -3.40 1.09 3.18
CA ARG A 103 -3.66 -0.25 2.61
C ARG A 103 -4.85 -0.30 1.64
N PRO A 104 -6.01 0.31 1.93
CA PRO A 104 -7.15 0.34 1.01
C PRO A 104 -6.85 1.01 -0.34
N THR A 105 -5.81 1.85 -0.45
CA THR A 105 -5.49 2.55 -1.72
C THR A 105 -5.09 1.59 -2.84
N HIS A 106 -4.51 0.44 -2.51
CA HIS A 106 -4.18 -0.61 -3.48
C HIS A 106 -5.40 -1.17 -4.20
N SER A 107 -6.59 -1.06 -3.62
CA SER A 107 -7.81 -1.51 -4.29
C SER A 107 -8.13 -0.73 -5.56
N TYR A 108 -7.71 0.54 -5.65
CA TYR A 108 -7.85 1.37 -6.85
C TYR A 108 -6.89 0.98 -7.98
N LEU A 109 -5.91 0.11 -7.67
CA LEU A 109 -4.98 -0.47 -8.62
C LEU A 109 -5.37 -1.90 -9.01
N ASN A 110 -6.56 -2.36 -8.60
CA ASN A 110 -7.00 -3.76 -8.68
C ASN A 110 -6.03 -4.73 -7.99
N LEU A 111 -5.34 -4.26 -6.95
CA LEU A 111 -4.43 -5.04 -6.13
C LEU A 111 -5.05 -5.30 -4.75
N SER A 112 -4.68 -6.43 -4.14
CA SER A 112 -5.12 -6.73 -2.78
C SER A 112 -4.70 -5.61 -1.82
N PRO A 113 -5.62 -5.06 -1.01
CA PRO A 113 -5.26 -4.16 0.07
C PRO A 113 -4.56 -4.91 1.22
N GLY A 114 -4.42 -6.23 1.11
CA GLY A 114 -3.69 -7.14 2.00
C GLY A 114 -2.23 -7.29 1.60
N LEU A 115 -1.84 -8.49 1.20
CA LEU A 115 -0.46 -8.85 0.89
C LEU A 115 0.16 -8.04 -0.28
N ASP A 116 -0.63 -7.64 -1.29
CA ASP A 116 -0.10 -6.87 -2.43
C ASP A 116 0.34 -5.46 -2.02
N PHE A 117 -0.19 -4.87 -0.93
CA PHE A 117 0.23 -3.55 -0.47
C PHE A 117 1.73 -3.46 -0.14
N GLU A 118 2.29 -4.55 0.39
CA GLU A 118 3.68 -4.62 0.87
C GLU A 118 4.58 -5.47 -0.03
N THR A 119 4.00 -6.19 -0.99
CA THR A 119 4.74 -7.00 -1.97
C THR A 119 4.70 -6.43 -3.38
N ARG A 120 3.79 -5.52 -3.72
CA ARG A 120 3.73 -4.85 -5.02
C ARG A 120 3.82 -3.34 -4.84
N ILE A 121 5.03 -2.82 -5.02
CA ILE A 121 5.35 -1.41 -4.82
C ILE A 121 5.36 -0.70 -6.16
N ILE A 122 4.53 0.34 -6.30
CA ILE A 122 4.55 1.18 -7.49
C ILE A 122 5.51 2.33 -7.25
N ALA A 123 6.54 2.47 -8.07
CA ALA A 123 7.54 3.52 -7.99
C ALA A 123 7.32 4.58 -9.08
N LYS A 124 7.08 5.84 -8.69
CA LYS A 124 6.93 6.95 -9.65
C LYS A 124 8.29 7.46 -10.07
N VAL A 125 8.93 6.76 -11.01
CA VAL A 125 10.33 6.96 -11.38
C VAL A 125 10.63 8.36 -11.97
N ASN A 126 9.61 9.01 -12.53
CA ASN A 126 9.66 10.36 -13.12
C ASN A 126 9.21 11.47 -12.15
N ALA A 127 9.10 11.19 -10.86
CA ALA A 127 8.54 12.12 -9.88
C ALA A 127 9.27 13.47 -9.83
N ALA A 128 10.61 13.47 -9.91
CA ALA A 128 11.41 14.69 -9.88
C ALA A 128 11.21 15.55 -11.14
N GLU A 129 11.10 14.94 -12.32
CA GLU A 129 10.84 15.64 -13.59
C GLU A 129 9.46 16.30 -13.55
N ARG A 130 8.43 15.55 -13.14
CA ARG A 130 7.07 16.08 -12.97
C ARG A 130 7.01 17.18 -11.92
N LEU A 131 7.81 17.08 -10.86
CA LEU A 131 7.88 18.12 -9.84
C LEU A 131 8.45 19.40 -10.44
N ARG A 132 9.60 19.34 -11.10
CA ARG A 132 10.24 20.50 -11.74
C ARG A 132 9.30 21.18 -12.73
N GLU A 133 8.61 20.42 -13.57
CA GLU A 133 7.60 20.95 -14.50
C GLU A 133 6.44 21.64 -13.78
N THR A 134 5.96 21.05 -12.67
CA THR A 134 4.88 21.63 -11.88
C THR A 134 5.30 22.95 -11.23
N LEU A 135 6.49 22.98 -10.62
CA LEU A 135 7.04 24.17 -9.96
C LEU A 135 7.32 25.32 -10.94
N ALA A 136 7.75 25.00 -12.17
CA ALA A 136 8.01 25.99 -13.23
C ALA A 136 6.73 26.56 -13.88
N GLY A 137 5.55 26.01 -13.54
CA GLY A 137 4.29 26.44 -14.14
C GLY A 137 3.88 27.85 -13.71
N ALA A 138 3.46 28.69 -14.67
CA ALA A 138 3.05 30.08 -14.41
C ALA A 138 1.86 30.23 -13.44
N ARG A 139 1.10 29.15 -13.19
CA ARG A 139 -0.03 29.12 -12.23
C ARG A 139 0.33 28.45 -10.90
N TYR A 140 1.57 27.98 -10.75
CA TYR A 140 1.98 27.33 -9.51
C TYR A 140 2.07 28.37 -8.40
N VAL A 141 1.48 28.04 -7.26
CA VAL A 141 1.52 28.86 -6.06
C VAL A 141 2.20 28.03 -4.98
N PRO A 142 3.37 28.45 -4.46
CA PRO A 142 4.02 27.77 -3.36
C PRO A 142 3.13 27.70 -2.12
N LYS A 143 3.03 26.51 -1.53
CA LYS A 143 2.26 26.26 -0.31
C LYS A 143 2.94 25.18 0.53
N SER A 144 2.41 24.95 1.74
CA SER A 144 2.90 23.89 2.63
C SER A 144 2.81 22.52 1.95
N LEU A 145 3.94 21.82 1.87
CA LEU A 145 4.09 20.56 1.15
C LEU A 145 4.71 19.51 2.06
N VAL A 146 4.11 18.31 2.08
CA VAL A 146 4.60 17.15 2.86
C VAL A 146 4.93 15.99 1.92
N ILE A 147 6.01 15.28 2.21
CA ILE A 147 6.40 14.07 1.48
C ILE A 147 6.07 12.83 2.31
N GLY A 148 5.47 11.81 1.67
CA GLY A 148 5.21 10.52 2.30
C GLY A 148 3.98 10.47 3.20
N THR A 149 2.89 11.13 2.81
CA THR A 149 1.65 11.17 3.62
C THR A 149 0.92 9.83 3.67
N ALA A 150 0.95 9.04 2.58
CA ALA A 150 0.26 7.75 2.49
C ALA A 150 1.22 6.57 2.56
N THR A 151 2.44 6.73 2.09
CA THR A 151 3.46 5.68 2.05
C THR A 151 4.80 6.25 2.52
N ASP A 152 5.62 5.40 3.12
CA ASP A 152 6.96 5.80 3.53
C ASP A 152 7.82 6.16 2.31
N ALA A 153 8.43 7.34 2.34
CA ALA A 153 9.26 7.86 1.26
C ALA A 153 10.69 7.25 1.29
N TYR A 154 11.11 6.69 2.40
CA TYR A 154 12.42 6.09 2.65
C TYR A 154 12.33 4.59 2.97
N GLN A 155 11.35 3.90 2.37
CA GLN A 155 11.30 2.43 2.40
C GLN A 155 12.57 1.79 1.79
N PRO A 156 12.88 0.51 2.09
CA PRO A 156 14.11 -0.15 1.63
C PRO A 156 14.47 0.05 0.14
N ILE A 157 13.50 0.04 -0.77
CA ILE A 157 13.73 0.25 -2.20
C ILE A 157 14.23 1.67 -2.55
N GLU A 158 14.02 2.68 -1.71
CA GLU A 158 14.57 4.02 -1.92
C GLU A 158 16.10 4.01 -1.96
N ARG A 159 16.76 3.05 -1.28
CA ARG A 159 18.23 2.89 -1.32
C ARG A 159 18.74 2.69 -2.74
N SER A 160 18.00 1.99 -3.60
CA SER A 160 18.38 1.73 -4.99
C SER A 160 17.80 2.77 -5.95
N LEU A 161 16.57 3.24 -5.72
CA LEU A 161 15.87 4.11 -6.68
C LEU A 161 16.12 5.61 -6.50
N GLY A 162 16.43 6.05 -5.28
CA GLY A 162 16.73 7.46 -4.99
C GLY A 162 15.65 8.44 -5.49
N ILE A 163 14.37 8.07 -5.48
CA ILE A 163 13.29 8.93 -6.03
C ILE A 163 13.02 10.07 -5.05
N THR A 164 12.90 9.75 -3.76
CA THR A 164 12.71 10.75 -2.71
C THR A 164 13.89 11.70 -2.65
N ARG A 165 15.12 11.18 -2.77
CA ARG A 165 16.32 12.00 -2.87
C ARG A 165 16.23 13.02 -4.00
N ARG A 166 15.90 12.59 -5.22
CA ARG A 166 15.77 13.49 -6.38
C ARG A 166 14.66 14.52 -6.22
N ILE A 167 13.56 14.16 -5.55
CA ILE A 167 12.49 15.12 -5.19
C ILE A 167 13.03 16.21 -4.26
N VAL A 168 13.76 15.83 -3.21
CA VAL A 168 14.33 16.78 -2.24
C VAL A 168 15.38 17.67 -2.90
N GLU A 169 16.21 17.13 -3.79
CA GLU A 169 17.18 17.90 -4.58
C GLU A 169 16.48 18.99 -5.42
N VAL A 170 15.39 18.66 -6.12
CA VAL A 170 14.61 19.66 -6.87
C VAL A 170 14.01 20.74 -5.96
N LEU A 171 13.52 20.38 -4.77
CA LEU A 171 13.00 21.35 -3.81
C LEU A 171 14.10 22.27 -3.27
N ALA A 172 15.31 21.73 -3.03
CA ALA A 172 16.47 22.49 -2.57
C ALA A 172 17.00 23.46 -3.64
N GLU A 173 16.84 23.16 -4.93
CA GLU A 173 17.17 24.10 -6.02
C GLU A 173 16.26 25.35 -6.03
N CYS A 174 15.11 25.30 -5.37
CA CYS A 174 14.11 26.36 -5.34
C CYS A 174 14.19 27.26 -4.10
N SER A 175 15.15 27.01 -3.19
CA SER A 175 15.34 27.77 -1.94
C SER A 175 15.99 29.13 -2.14
#